data_AF-A0AAU6FJ15-F1
#
_entry.id   AF-A0AAU6FJ15-F1
#
_cell.length_a   1.000
_cell.length_b   1.000
_cell.length_c   1.000
_cell.angle_alpha   90.00
_cell.angle_beta   90.00
_cell.angle_gamma   90.00
#
_symmetry.space_group_name_H-M   'P 1'
#
loop_
_entity.id
_entity.type
_entity.pdbx_description
1 polymer ?
#
loop_
_entity_poly.entity_id
_entity_poly.type
_entity_poly.pdbx_seq_one_letter_code
_entity_poly.pdbx_strand_id
1 'polypeptide(L)'
;MTILTEQLSAVRPETADRPVTEHSRLTGDLGFDSVDLAELFERIRDVLGEVDIADWLAMATRAEGDTVGSLTRYLSTTVTGDVHRPLVAGRPR
;
A
#
# COMPACT_ATOMS: atom_id res chain seq x y z
N MET A 1 9.39 4.20 5.30
CA MET A 1 8.48 5.30 4.94
C MET A 1 8.88 6.01 3.64
N THR A 2 10.16 6.07 3.28
CA THR A 2 10.67 6.73 2.06
C THR A 2 10.06 6.19 0.76
N ILE A 3 10.03 4.86 0.57
CA ILE A 3 9.50 4.25 -0.67
C ILE A 3 8.04 4.63 -0.95
N LEU A 4 7.18 4.62 0.07
CA LEU A 4 5.77 4.97 -0.12
C LEU A 4 5.60 6.46 -0.46
N THR A 5 6.32 7.34 0.23
CA THR A 5 6.29 8.78 -0.08
C THR A 5 6.79 9.07 -1.50
N GLU A 6 7.82 8.34 -1.97
CA GLU A 6 8.29 8.41 -3.36
C GLU A 6 7.18 7.99 -4.34
N GLN A 7 6.49 6.87 -4.10
CA GLN A 7 5.40 6.44 -4.98
C GLN A 7 4.22 7.41 -4.98
N LEU A 8 3.87 7.98 -3.83
CA LEU A 8 2.84 9.03 -3.75
C LEU A 8 3.21 10.24 -4.60
N SER A 9 4.46 10.71 -4.51
CA SER A 9 4.95 11.83 -5.33
C SER A 9 5.04 11.52 -6.82
N ALA A 10 5.25 10.26 -7.18
CA ALA A 10 5.34 9.84 -8.56
C ALA A 10 3.98 9.82 -9.27
N VAL A 11 2.91 9.48 -8.55
CA VAL A 11 1.52 9.54 -9.06
C VAL A 11 0.99 10.97 -9.00
N ARG A 12 1.24 11.66 -7.89
CA ARG A 12 0.70 13.00 -7.62
C ARG A 12 1.80 13.93 -7.15
N PRO A 13 2.51 14.61 -8.07
CA PRO A 13 3.67 15.45 -7.75
C PRO A 13 3.39 16.53 -6.71
N GLU A 14 2.15 17.01 -6.61
CA GLU A 14 1.72 18.01 -5.63
C GLU A 14 1.80 17.51 -4.19
N THR A 15 2.02 16.20 -3.98
CA THR A 15 2.30 15.64 -2.66
C THR A 15 3.75 15.82 -2.21
N ALA A 16 4.68 16.09 -3.14
CA ALA A 16 6.09 16.32 -2.83
C ALA A 16 6.31 17.62 -2.04
N ASP A 17 5.50 18.64 -2.32
CA ASP A 17 5.62 19.98 -1.73
C ASP A 17 4.80 20.14 -0.44
N ARG A 18 4.18 19.08 0.08
CA ARG A 18 3.37 19.12 1.30
C ARG A 18 3.81 18.08 2.33
N PRO A 19 3.62 18.34 3.64
CA PRO A 19 3.92 17.35 4.66
C PRO A 19 2.96 16.15 4.56
N VAL A 20 3.51 14.98 4.22
CA VAL A 20 2.81 13.69 4.25
C VAL A 20 3.11 13.00 5.58
N THR A 21 2.06 12.70 6.35
CA THR A 21 2.17 12.03 7.66
C THR A 21 1.42 10.71 7.65
N GLU A 22 1.61 9.88 8.69
CA GLU A 22 0.89 8.61 8.82
C GLU A 22 -0.64 8.78 8.93
N HIS A 23 -1.10 9.95 9.37
CA HIS A 23 -2.52 10.25 9.50
C HIS A 23 -3.14 10.85 8.24
N SER A 24 -2.32 11.23 7.24
CA SER A 24 -2.80 11.79 5.98
C SER A 24 -3.66 10.78 5.24
N ARG A 25 -4.90 11.15 4.91
CA ARG A 25 -5.83 10.37 4.08
C ARG A 25 -5.49 10.50 2.60
N LEU A 26 -5.39 9.37 1.91
CA LEU A 26 -5.08 9.34 0.48
C LEU A 26 -6.14 10.10 -0.32
N THR A 27 -7.43 9.79 -0.13
CA THR A 27 -8.55 10.42 -0.84
C THR A 27 -8.95 11.75 -0.24
N GLY A 28 -8.92 11.89 1.09
CA GLY A 28 -9.41 13.08 1.80
C GLY A 28 -8.42 14.25 1.83
N ASP A 29 -7.16 13.99 2.20
CA ASP A 29 -6.17 15.05 2.45
C ASP A 29 -5.21 15.22 1.26
N LEU A 30 -4.80 14.08 0.67
CA LEU A 30 -3.88 14.04 -0.45
C LEU A 30 -4.60 14.09 -1.80
N GLY A 31 -5.91 13.86 -1.81
CA GLY A 31 -6.80 14.02 -2.96
C GLY A 31 -6.62 12.98 -4.07
N PHE A 32 -6.12 11.78 -3.74
CA PHE A 32 -6.05 10.65 -4.67
C PHE A 32 -7.46 10.21 -5.03
N ASP A 33 -7.76 10.15 -6.33
CA ASP A 33 -8.98 9.53 -6.82
C ASP A 33 -8.78 8.03 -7.14
N SER A 34 -9.78 7.38 -7.74
CA SER A 34 -9.70 5.96 -8.09
C SER A 34 -8.61 5.63 -9.12
N VAL A 35 -8.30 6.57 -10.02
CA VAL A 35 -7.26 6.41 -11.04
C VAL A 35 -5.89 6.57 -10.39
N ASP A 36 -5.71 7.60 -9.57
CA ASP A 36 -4.47 7.82 -8.83
C ASP A 36 -4.16 6.61 -7.91
N LEU A 37 -5.18 6.09 -7.23
CA LEU A 37 -5.03 4.90 -6.39
C LEU A 37 -4.62 3.67 -7.23
N ALA A 38 -5.28 3.41 -8.35
CA ALA A 38 -4.93 2.29 -9.22
C ALA A 38 -3.47 2.38 -9.70
N GLU A 39 -3.02 3.57 -10.12
CA GLU A 39 -1.63 3.79 -10.53
C GLU A 39 -0.67 3.61 -9.36
N LEU A 40 -0.95 4.20 -8.19
CA LEU A 40 -0.13 4.05 -6.98
C LEU A 40 0.10 2.58 -6.67
N PHE A 41 -0.94 1.76 -6.78
CA PHE A 41 -0.88 0.35 -6.49
C PHE A 41 -0.16 -0.48 -7.55
N GLU A 42 -0.24 -0.12 -8.83
CA GLU A 42 0.61 -0.68 -9.87
C GLU A 42 2.09 -0.44 -9.56
N ARG A 43 2.45 0.81 -9.24
CA ARG A 43 3.84 1.17 -8.92
C ARG A 43 4.35 0.47 -7.66
N ILE A 44 3.51 0.36 -6.62
CA ILE A 44 3.86 -0.38 -5.41
C ILE A 44 4.13 -1.85 -5.74
N ARG A 45 3.32 -2.49 -6.60
CA ARG A 45 3.54 -3.88 -7.02
C ARG A 45 4.84 -4.04 -7.81
N ASP A 46 5.15 -3.09 -8.69
CA ASP A 46 6.40 -3.11 -9.46
C ASP A 46 7.65 -3.03 -8.55
N VAL A 47 7.56 -2.34 -7.41
CA VAL A 47 8.67 -2.14 -6.47
C VAL A 47 8.75 -3.23 -5.41
N LEU A 48 7.61 -3.67 -4.86
CA LEU A 48 7.55 -4.55 -3.69
C LEU A 48 7.13 -5.99 -3.99
N GLY A 49 6.68 -6.28 -5.21
CA GLY A 49 6.18 -7.61 -5.61
C GLY A 49 4.66 -7.75 -5.49
N GLU A 50 4.17 -9.00 -5.50
CA GLU A 50 2.73 -9.30 -5.47
C GLU A 50 2.09 -8.86 -4.14
N VAL A 51 1.47 -7.69 -4.14
CA VAL A 51 0.69 -7.14 -3.02
C VAL A 51 -0.80 -7.14 -3.40
N ASP A 52 -1.66 -7.73 -2.56
CA ASP A 52 -3.11 -7.77 -2.81
C ASP A 52 -3.85 -6.55 -2.25
N ILE A 53 -4.02 -5.57 -3.11
CA ILE A 53 -4.64 -4.29 -2.79
C ILE A 53 -6.10 -4.43 -2.32
N ALA A 54 -6.81 -5.46 -2.75
CA ALA A 54 -8.21 -5.64 -2.38
C ALA A 54 -8.36 -5.88 -0.87
N ASP A 55 -7.41 -6.58 -0.26
CA ASP A 55 -7.38 -6.82 1.18
C ASP A 55 -7.15 -5.52 1.96
N TRP A 56 -6.25 -4.66 1.48
CA TRP A 56 -6.04 -3.35 2.09
C TRP A 56 -7.26 -2.46 1.97
N LEU A 57 -7.88 -2.37 0.78
CA LEU A 57 -9.10 -1.56 0.57
C LEU A 57 -10.26 -2.03 1.46
N ALA A 58 -10.43 -3.35 1.59
CA ALA A 58 -11.44 -3.93 2.46
C ALA A 58 -11.19 -3.59 3.94
N MET A 59 -9.93 -3.56 4.37
CA MET A 59 -9.52 -3.14 5.71
C MET A 59 -9.68 -1.63 5.93
N ALA A 60 -9.21 -0.80 5.01
CA ALA A 60 -9.31 0.66 5.06
C ALA A 60 -10.76 1.15 5.12
N THR A 61 -11.67 0.45 4.44
CA THR A 61 -13.11 0.72 4.49
C THR A 61 -13.73 0.39 5.86
N ARG A 62 -13.12 -0.53 6.63
CA ARG A 62 -13.63 -1.03 7.92
C ARG A 62 -12.95 -0.40 9.14
N ALA A 63 -11.70 0.05 9.01
CA ALA A 63 -10.86 0.48 10.13
C ALA A 63 -10.05 1.74 9.76
N GLU A 64 -10.25 2.81 10.54
CA GLU A 64 -9.52 4.11 10.56
C GLU A 64 -9.38 4.92 9.25
N GLY A 65 -9.64 4.33 8.09
CA GLY A 65 -9.62 4.96 6.78
C GLY A 65 -8.39 4.65 5.94
N ASP A 66 -8.36 5.26 4.76
CA ASP A 66 -7.36 5.17 3.72
C ASP A 66 -6.12 6.04 4.02
N THR A 67 -5.54 5.88 5.21
CA THR A 67 -4.39 6.67 5.62
C THR A 67 -3.07 6.11 5.10
N VAL A 68 -2.08 6.99 4.93
CA VAL A 68 -0.70 6.59 4.58
C VAL A 68 -0.13 5.60 5.61
N GLY A 69 -0.46 5.78 6.89
CA GLY A 69 -0.05 4.88 7.97
C GLY A 69 -0.69 3.50 7.87
N SER A 70 -1.98 3.41 7.52
CA SER A 70 -2.66 2.12 7.34
C SER A 70 -2.08 1.34 6.17
N LEU A 71 -1.79 2.02 5.06
CA LEU A 71 -1.12 1.43 3.89
C LEU A 71 0.31 1.00 4.23
N THR A 72 1.10 1.84 4.90
CA THR A 72 2.46 1.49 5.33
C THR A 72 2.48 0.24 6.21
N ARG A 73 1.56 0.15 7.17
CA ARG A 73 1.43 -1.00 8.06
C ARG A 73 1.08 -2.26 7.28
N TYR A 74 0.10 -2.17 6.39
CA TYR A 74 -0.31 -3.28 5.53
C TYR A 74 0.85 -3.80 4.69
N LEU A 75 1.55 -2.91 3.96
CA LEU A 75 2.71 -3.27 3.14
C LEU A 75 3.83 -3.91 3.98
N SER A 76 4.06 -3.41 5.20
CA SER A 76 5.07 -3.99 6.10
C SER A 76 4.71 -5.42 6.52
N THR A 77 3.42 -5.70 6.74
CA THR A 77 2.95 -7.05 7.10
C THR A 77 2.95 -8.02 5.92
N THR A 78 2.60 -7.58 4.72
CA THR A 78 2.54 -8.44 3.54
C THR A 78 3.93 -8.79 3.01
N VAL A 79 4.81 -7.79 2.87
CA VAL A 79 6.19 -7.99 2.40
C VAL A 79 6.99 -8.88 3.37
N THR A 80 6.73 -8.78 4.67
CA THR A 80 7.38 -9.65 5.68
C THR A 80 6.73 -11.04 5.76
N GLY A 81 5.45 -11.16 5.39
CA GLY A 81 4.68 -12.41 5.45
C GLY A 81 5.07 -13.44 4.38
N ASP A 82 5.56 -12.99 3.22
CA ASP A 82 5.95 -13.90 2.13
C ASP A 82 7.21 -14.75 2.43
N VAL A 83 7.98 -14.39 3.46
CA VAL A 83 9.14 -15.17 3.92
C VAL A 83 8.72 -16.45 4.68
N HIS A 84 7.41 -16.67 4.90
CA HIS A 84 6.89 -17.80 5.67
C HIS A 84 5.76 -18.56 4.97
N ARG A 85 5.85 -18.78 3.65
CA ARG A 85 5.11 -19.89 3.03
C ARG A 85 5.98 -21.15 3.12
N PRO A 86 5.68 -22.11 4.03
CA PRO A 86 6.28 -23.43 3.88
C PRO A 86 5.74 -23.96 2.56
N LEU A 87 6.62 -24.22 1.59
CA LEU A 87 6.32 -25.21 0.56
C LEU A 87 5.92 -26.48 1.32
N VAL A 88 4.62 -26.79 1.36
CA VAL A 88 4.17 -28.11 1.79
C VAL A 88 4.70 -29.10 0.76
N ALA A 89 5.91 -29.57 1.03
CA ALA A 89 6.52 -30.71 0.40
C ALA A 89 5.75 -31.96 0.83
N GLY A 90 5.32 -32.74 -0.16
CA GLY A 90 4.95 -34.14 0.03
C GLY A 90 3.46 -34.39 0.23
N ARG A 91 2.80 -34.82 -0.85
CA ARG A 91 1.76 -35.84 -0.70
C ARG A 91 2.46 -37.19 -0.49
N PRO A 92 2.27 -37.89 0.63
CA PRO A 92 2.52 -39.32 0.66
C PRO A 92 1.34 -40.01 -0.02
N ARG A 93 1.66 -40.87 -1.01
CA ARG A 93 0.77 -41.94 -1.44
C ARG A 93 0.97 -43.13 -0.52
#